data_AF-A0A8H5S0Y7-F1
#
_entry.id   AF-A0A8H5S0Y7-F1
#
_cell.length_a   1.000
_cell.length_b   1.000
_cell.length_c   1.000
_cell.angle_alpha   90.00
_cell.angle_beta   90.00
_cell.angle_gamma   90.00
#
_symmetry.space_group_name_H-M   'P 1'
#
loop_
_entity.id
_entity.type
_entity.pdbx_description
1 polymer ?
#
loop_
_entity_poly.entity_id
_entity_poly.type
_entity_poly.pdbx_seq_one_letter_code
_entity_poly.pdbx_strand_id
1 'polypeptide(L)'
;MDQSTAPPFPYAILVREDPVILLEEKFNNTVSRTHRKIKFEVLETYLNTKSHMMRVSFKNSQGNAQIGVLKLFDRRYAGRIRQINGQAKAPSFAADDAYLNFVRQGKITRASHFLHSQSYGGSQADRVARFEAATWYENDERFKTELRAYKQLESLQGSIIPRLFAHVRIPHASIDPSAPDDAKKWDEFLCVHGLLLEYIAGPKLNNWPTSYTSAEALNTISQHAVSAMDRINELGILLEKHSNDVIVKDGLRVPLILDFAEATFKKDLDKIEIKKLDTSKLLATEVLVHRMDIAY
;
A
#
# COMPACT_ATOMS: atom_id res chain seq x y z
N MET A 1 23.30 -13.40 22.75
CA MET A 1 22.77 -12.03 22.89
C MET A 1 22.17 -11.68 21.55
N ASP A 2 20.85 -11.81 21.45
CA ASP A 2 20.09 -11.72 20.20
C ASP A 2 19.60 -10.27 20.05
N GLN A 3 20.36 -9.47 19.31
CA GLN A 3 19.98 -8.10 18.96
C GLN A 3 19.24 -8.14 17.62
N SER A 4 17.91 -8.07 17.71
CA SER A 4 16.92 -7.62 16.72
C SER A 4 17.50 -7.23 15.35
N THR A 5 17.30 -8.10 14.36
CA THR A 5 17.97 -8.10 13.05
C THR A 5 17.22 -7.39 11.91
N ALA A 6 16.17 -6.62 12.20
CA ALA A 6 15.41 -5.91 11.18
C ALA A 6 15.79 -4.41 11.11
N PRO A 7 16.08 -3.85 9.92
CA PRO A 7 16.41 -2.43 9.76
C PRO A 7 15.18 -1.54 10.03
N PRO A 8 15.37 -0.40 10.71
CA PRO A 8 14.28 0.49 11.07
C PRO A 8 13.97 1.42 9.89
N PHE A 9 12.87 1.16 9.19
CA PHE A 9 11.95 2.16 8.65
C PHE A 9 10.66 1.37 8.21
N PRO A 10 9.47 1.99 8.11
CA PRO A 10 9.13 3.27 8.68
C PRO A 10 8.87 3.08 10.18
N TYR A 11 9.58 2.17 10.85
CA TYR A 11 9.69 2.15 12.32
C TYR A 11 10.19 3.48 12.89
N ALA A 12 10.63 4.45 12.07
CA ALA A 12 10.82 5.83 12.49
C ALA A 12 9.56 6.50 13.07
N ILE A 13 8.35 5.96 12.83
CA ILE A 13 7.13 6.37 13.55
C ILE A 13 7.16 5.96 15.04
N LEU A 14 7.83 4.85 15.36
CA LEU A 14 7.92 4.32 16.73
C LEU A 14 9.25 4.68 17.42
N VAL A 15 10.29 5.06 16.66
CA VAL A 15 11.65 5.32 17.18
C VAL A 15 11.98 6.82 17.32
N ARG A 16 11.28 7.70 16.61
CA ARG A 16 11.37 9.15 16.84
C ARG A 16 10.17 9.59 17.65
N GLU A 17 10.39 10.43 18.66
CA GLU A 17 9.30 11.07 19.43
C GLU A 17 8.33 11.88 18.55
N ASP A 18 8.72 12.21 17.31
CA ASP A 18 7.88 12.86 16.30
C ASP A 18 8.30 12.46 14.86
N PRO A 19 7.72 11.42 14.24
CA PRO A 19 7.92 11.18 12.82
C PRO A 19 7.38 12.36 12.00
N VAL A 20 8.22 12.88 11.09
CA VAL A 20 7.78 13.92 10.15
C VAL A 20 6.93 13.26 9.08
N ILE A 21 5.61 13.41 9.19
CA ILE A 21 4.67 12.90 8.19
C ILE A 21 4.10 14.09 7.43
N LEU A 22 4.42 14.14 6.14
CA LEU A 22 4.06 15.21 5.24
C LEU A 22 2.68 14.95 4.66
N LEU A 23 1.85 16.00 4.60
CA LEU A 23 0.57 15.97 3.90
C LEU A 23 0.82 16.38 2.45
N GLU A 24 0.58 15.46 1.52
CA GLU A 24 0.72 15.71 0.08
C GLU A 24 -0.61 16.20 -0.51
N GLU A 25 -1.71 15.51 -0.18
CA GLU A 25 -3.06 15.86 -0.65
C GLU A 25 -4.08 15.62 0.46
N LYS A 26 -5.13 16.46 0.49
CA LYS A 26 -6.16 16.47 1.54
C LYS A 26 -7.51 16.25 0.91
N PHE A 27 -8.34 15.47 1.59
CA PHE A 27 -9.65 15.06 1.09
C PHE A 27 -10.70 15.26 2.18
N ASN A 28 -11.97 15.37 1.77
CA ASN A 28 -13.14 15.43 2.66
C ASN A 28 -13.08 16.52 3.76
N ASN A 29 -12.26 17.57 3.57
CA ASN A 29 -11.96 18.64 4.56
C ASN A 29 -11.64 18.11 5.98
N THR A 30 -11.16 16.86 6.09
CA THR A 30 -10.96 16.19 7.38
C THR A 30 -9.70 16.67 8.08
N VAL A 31 -8.66 16.98 7.32
CA VAL A 31 -7.38 17.50 7.84
C VAL A 31 -7.29 19.01 7.60
N SER A 32 -6.76 19.75 8.57
CA SER A 32 -6.63 21.22 8.48
C SER A 32 -5.88 21.67 7.22
N ARG A 33 -6.42 22.68 6.52
CA ARG A 33 -5.85 23.22 5.28
C ARG A 33 -4.47 23.88 5.48
N THR A 34 -4.21 24.43 6.66
CA THR A 34 -2.98 25.19 6.94
C THR A 34 -1.76 24.32 7.27
N HIS A 35 -1.98 23.07 7.70
CA HIS A 35 -0.91 22.20 8.14
C HIS A 35 -0.24 21.47 6.97
N ARG A 36 1.08 21.53 6.87
CA ARG A 36 1.89 20.71 5.94
C ARG A 36 2.33 19.37 6.53
N LYS A 37 2.16 19.22 7.85
CA LYS A 37 2.52 18.03 8.62
C LYS A 37 1.31 17.55 9.41
N ILE A 38 1.23 16.25 9.61
CA ILE A 38 0.24 15.62 10.49
C ILE A 38 0.96 14.78 11.53
N LYS A 39 0.49 14.85 12.77
CA LYS A 39 0.94 13.98 13.86
C LYS A 39 -0.08 12.86 14.05
N PHE A 40 0.42 11.66 14.23
CA PHE A 40 -0.38 10.48 14.57
C PHE A 40 0.10 9.90 15.88
N GLU A 41 -0.85 9.41 16.68
CA GLU A 41 -0.61 8.45 17.74
C GLU A 41 -0.99 7.06 17.20
N VAL A 42 -0.06 6.11 17.24
CA VAL A 42 -0.32 4.73 16.80
C VAL A 42 -1.01 3.98 17.92
N LEU A 43 -2.24 3.54 17.67
CA LEU A 43 -3.06 2.82 18.63
C LEU A 43 -2.95 1.29 18.49
N GLU A 44 -2.77 0.81 17.26
CA GLU A 44 -2.70 -0.61 16.92
C GLU A 44 -1.98 -0.80 15.58
N THR A 45 -1.24 -1.89 15.41
CA THR A 45 -0.62 -2.27 14.14
C THR A 45 -1.21 -3.59 13.66
N TYR A 46 -1.74 -3.61 12.44
CA TYR A 46 -2.26 -4.82 11.82
C TYR A 46 -1.12 -5.58 11.14
N LEU A 47 -0.89 -6.83 11.56
CA LEU A 47 0.12 -7.71 10.99
C LEU A 47 -0.46 -8.52 9.82
N ASN A 48 0.41 -9.06 8.97
CA ASN A 48 0.06 -9.97 7.86
C ASN A 48 -0.82 -9.38 6.76
N THR A 49 -0.71 -8.08 6.52
CA THR A 49 -1.43 -7.37 5.45
C THR A 49 -0.48 -7.08 4.30
N LYS A 50 -0.98 -7.01 3.05
CA LYS A 50 -0.15 -6.76 1.86
C LYS A 50 0.47 -5.35 1.80
N SER A 51 0.18 -4.52 2.79
CA SER A 51 0.68 -3.16 3.02
C SER A 51 0.75 -2.97 4.53
N HIS A 52 1.57 -2.06 5.04
CA HIS A 52 1.68 -1.85 6.48
C HIS A 52 0.50 -0.99 6.96
N MET A 53 -0.37 -1.53 7.82
CA MET A 53 -1.57 -0.85 8.27
C MET A 53 -1.54 -0.59 9.77
N MET A 54 -1.87 0.63 10.18
CA MET A 54 -1.93 1.04 11.58
C MET A 54 -3.26 1.75 11.86
N ARG A 55 -3.89 1.43 12.99
CA ARG A 55 -4.95 2.27 13.55
C ARG A 55 -4.30 3.45 14.26
N VAL A 56 -4.71 4.66 13.91
CA VAL A 56 -4.09 5.89 14.38
C VAL A 56 -5.13 6.88 14.91
N SER A 57 -4.72 7.69 15.89
CA SER A 57 -5.42 8.90 16.32
C SER A 57 -4.72 10.14 15.77
N PHE A 58 -5.48 11.13 15.29
CA PHE A 58 -4.96 12.41 14.81
C PHE A 58 -5.92 13.56 15.10
N LYS A 59 -5.42 14.79 14.94
CA LYS A 59 -6.24 16.00 15.03
C LYS A 59 -6.88 16.33 13.69
N ASN A 60 -8.20 16.40 13.65
CA ASN A 60 -8.94 16.82 12.47
C ASN A 60 -8.86 18.35 12.25
N SER A 61 -9.51 18.85 11.21
CA SER A 61 -9.53 20.27 10.84
C SER A 61 -10.11 21.19 11.93
N GLN A 62 -10.89 20.65 12.87
CA GLN A 62 -11.47 21.35 14.01
C GLN A 62 -10.63 21.21 15.29
N GLY A 63 -9.50 20.47 15.26
CA GLY A 63 -8.68 20.19 16.44
C GLY A 63 -9.22 19.07 17.33
N ASN A 64 -10.26 18.36 16.89
CA ASN A 64 -10.82 17.21 17.60
C ASN A 64 -10.01 15.95 17.29
N ALA A 65 -9.92 15.05 18.26
CA ALA A 65 -9.33 13.73 18.03
C ALA A 65 -10.21 12.91 17.08
N GLN A 66 -9.58 12.29 16.08
CA GLN A 66 -10.22 11.49 15.05
C GLN A 66 -9.45 10.18 14.90
N ILE A 67 -10.17 9.07 14.81
CA ILE A 67 -9.58 7.76 14.53
C ILE A 67 -9.58 7.51 13.03
N GLY A 68 -8.49 6.93 12.53
CA GLY A 68 -8.34 6.51 11.15
C GLY A 68 -7.43 5.29 11.02
N VAL A 69 -7.29 4.82 9.78
CA VAL A 69 -6.32 3.79 9.38
C VAL A 69 -5.27 4.44 8.50
N LEU A 70 -4.00 4.33 8.91
CA LEU A 70 -2.86 4.70 8.08
C LEU A 70 -2.35 3.46 7.35
N LYS A 71 -2.53 3.44 6.03
CA LYS A 71 -2.03 2.39 5.13
C LYS A 71 -0.78 2.89 4.43
N LEU A 72 0.36 2.22 4.65
CA LEU A 72 1.66 2.57 4.07
C LEU A 72 2.07 1.56 2.99
N PHE A 73 2.52 2.08 1.86
CA PHE A 73 3.01 1.32 0.70
C PHE A 73 4.52 1.28 0.74
N ASP A 74 5.01 0.49 1.68
CA ASP A 74 6.42 0.41 1.98
C ASP A 74 7.03 -0.83 1.31
N ARG A 75 8.11 -0.61 0.54
CA ARG A 75 8.79 -1.66 -0.24
C ARG A 75 9.21 -2.88 0.58
N ARG A 76 9.35 -2.74 1.89
CA ARG A 76 9.74 -3.82 2.80
C ARG A 76 8.60 -4.75 3.18
N TYR A 77 7.39 -4.31 2.95
CA TYR A 77 6.16 -5.05 3.15
C TYR A 77 5.53 -5.48 1.82
N ALA A 78 6.31 -5.48 0.72
CA ALA A 78 5.91 -5.96 -0.60
C ALA A 78 5.50 -7.44 -0.56
N GLY A 79 4.22 -7.69 -0.28
CA GLY A 79 3.71 -9.03 0.01
C GLY A 79 3.97 -10.06 -1.10
N ARG A 80 3.85 -9.70 -2.39
CA ARG A 80 3.95 -10.68 -3.48
C ARG A 80 5.39 -11.04 -3.82
N ILE A 81 6.29 -10.06 -3.90
CA ILE A 81 7.70 -10.29 -4.27
C ILE A 81 8.54 -10.84 -3.09
N ARG A 82 8.16 -10.57 -1.83
CA ARG A 82 8.90 -11.06 -0.65
C ARG A 82 8.38 -12.35 -0.03
N GLN A 83 7.31 -12.94 -0.57
CA GLN A 83 6.81 -14.23 -0.09
C GLN A 83 7.76 -15.36 -0.50
N ILE A 84 8.71 -15.69 0.37
CA ILE A 84 9.49 -16.93 0.30
C ILE A 84 8.85 -17.89 1.31
N ASN A 85 8.35 -19.03 0.83
CA ASN A 85 7.67 -20.03 1.67
C ASN A 85 6.51 -19.47 2.52
N GLY A 86 5.78 -18.48 1.99
CA GLY A 86 4.63 -17.86 2.68
C GLY A 86 4.98 -16.93 3.84
N GLN A 87 6.26 -16.63 4.08
CA GLN A 87 6.72 -15.68 5.10
C GLN A 87 7.30 -14.44 4.42
N ALA A 88 6.85 -13.25 4.83
CA ALA A 88 7.42 -11.99 4.38
C ALA A 88 8.69 -11.69 5.19
N LYS A 89 9.86 -11.64 4.53
CA LYS A 89 11.12 -11.29 5.20
C LYS A 89 11.46 -9.81 5.00
N ALA A 90 11.63 -9.09 6.10
CA ALA A 90 12.14 -7.72 6.09
C ALA A 90 13.53 -7.70 5.43
N PRO A 91 13.91 -6.63 4.70
CA PRO A 91 15.26 -6.53 4.17
C PRO A 91 16.28 -6.52 5.31
N SER A 92 17.54 -6.86 5.04
CA SER A 92 18.63 -6.59 5.98
C SER A 92 19.07 -5.12 5.89
N PHE A 93 19.83 -4.64 6.88
CA PHE A 93 20.48 -3.32 6.80
C PHE A 93 21.33 -3.18 5.53
N ALA A 94 22.08 -4.23 5.16
CA ALA A 94 22.89 -4.23 3.95
C ALA A 94 22.05 -4.10 2.66
N ALA A 95 20.84 -4.68 2.64
CA ALA A 95 19.91 -4.52 1.52
C ALA A 95 19.35 -3.09 1.44
N ASP A 96 19.08 -2.47 2.60
CA ASP A 96 18.66 -1.08 2.68
C ASP A 96 19.75 -0.13 2.16
N ASP A 97 20.99 -0.30 2.61
CA ASP A 97 22.15 0.47 2.14
C ASP A 97 22.40 0.29 0.65
N ALA A 98 22.29 -0.94 0.14
CA ALA A 98 22.41 -1.23 -1.28
C ALA A 98 21.35 -0.47 -2.10
N TYR A 99 20.09 -0.47 -1.64
CA TYR A 99 19.02 0.29 -2.26
C TYR A 99 19.28 1.81 -2.24
N LEU A 100 19.64 2.37 -1.08
CA LEU A 100 19.92 3.80 -0.94
C LEU A 100 21.03 4.26 -1.90
N ASN A 101 22.12 3.48 -1.98
CA ASN A 101 23.22 3.77 -2.90
C ASN A 101 22.80 3.66 -4.36
N PHE A 102 21.97 2.67 -4.70
CA PHE A 102 21.46 2.49 -6.06
C PHE A 102 20.56 3.65 -6.52
N VAL A 103 19.70 4.14 -5.62
CA VAL A 103 18.86 5.32 -5.86
C VAL A 103 19.73 6.57 -6.05
N ARG A 104 20.70 6.82 -5.17
CA ARG A 104 21.60 7.99 -5.24
C ARG A 104 22.46 8.01 -6.50
N GLN A 105 22.81 6.84 -7.02
CA GLN A 105 23.51 6.69 -8.30
C GLN A 105 22.60 6.90 -9.53
N GLY A 106 21.31 7.18 -9.32
CA GLY A 106 20.32 7.38 -10.39
C GLY A 106 19.98 6.11 -11.17
N LYS A 107 20.36 4.93 -10.67
CA LYS A 107 20.16 3.65 -11.37
C LYS A 107 18.70 3.17 -11.32
N ILE A 108 17.88 3.75 -10.44
CA ILE A 108 16.48 3.35 -10.24
C ILE A 108 15.59 3.61 -11.44
N THR A 109 15.86 4.64 -12.26
CA THR A 109 15.06 4.93 -13.47
C THR A 109 15.06 3.80 -14.49
N ARG A 110 16.07 2.93 -14.47
CA ARG A 110 16.18 1.75 -15.34
C ARG A 110 15.53 0.51 -14.73
N ALA A 111 15.02 0.61 -13.48
CA ALA A 111 14.58 -0.55 -12.72
C ALA A 111 13.12 -0.97 -12.93
N SER A 112 12.29 -0.15 -13.56
CA SER A 112 10.97 -0.56 -14.04
C SER A 112 11.04 -1.76 -15.00
N HIS A 113 12.11 -1.86 -15.79
CA HIS A 113 12.35 -3.00 -16.68
C HIS A 113 12.60 -4.32 -15.93
N PHE A 114 13.11 -4.28 -14.69
CA PHE A 114 13.47 -5.48 -13.94
C PHE A 114 12.27 -6.20 -13.32
N LEU A 115 11.13 -5.53 -13.16
CA LEU A 115 9.88 -6.17 -12.72
C LEU A 115 9.48 -7.34 -13.62
N HIS A 116 9.86 -7.31 -14.90
CA HIS A 116 9.42 -8.27 -15.91
C HIS A 116 10.52 -9.24 -16.34
N SER A 117 11.81 -8.88 -16.21
CA SER A 117 12.89 -9.66 -16.80
C SER A 117 13.45 -10.77 -15.90
N GLN A 118 13.17 -10.78 -14.58
CA GLN A 118 13.69 -11.70 -13.53
C GLN A 118 15.21 -12.03 -13.55
N SER A 119 15.98 -11.48 -14.49
CA SER A 119 17.41 -11.61 -14.65
C SER A 119 18.07 -10.36 -14.09
N TYR A 120 18.70 -10.53 -12.93
CA TYR A 120 19.47 -9.50 -12.26
C TYR A 120 20.96 -9.79 -12.49
N GLY A 121 21.52 -9.30 -13.59
CA GLY A 121 22.97 -9.31 -13.80
C GLY A 121 23.69 -8.32 -12.86
N GLY A 122 24.96 -8.57 -12.58
CA GLY A 122 25.83 -7.70 -11.78
C GLY A 122 26.31 -8.31 -10.47
N SER A 123 26.90 -7.47 -9.61
CA SER A 123 27.37 -7.88 -8.29
C SER A 123 26.21 -8.32 -7.39
N GLN A 124 26.49 -9.06 -6.30
CA GLN A 124 25.45 -9.43 -5.33
C GLN A 124 24.72 -8.19 -4.77
N ALA A 125 25.44 -7.11 -4.49
CA ALA A 125 24.87 -5.86 -4.03
C ALA A 125 23.94 -5.21 -5.09
N ASP A 126 24.33 -5.23 -6.37
CA ASP A 126 23.47 -4.73 -7.45
C ASP A 126 22.21 -5.59 -7.62
N ARG A 127 22.31 -6.92 -7.46
CA ARG A 127 21.14 -7.82 -7.52
C ARG A 127 20.15 -7.51 -6.40
N VAL A 128 20.64 -7.36 -5.17
CA VAL A 128 19.83 -6.98 -4.02
C VAL A 128 19.19 -5.61 -4.24
N ALA A 129 19.95 -4.61 -4.66
CA ALA A 129 19.42 -3.27 -4.89
C ALA A 129 18.35 -3.23 -5.98
N ARG A 130 18.51 -4.00 -7.06
CA ARG A 130 17.50 -4.10 -8.13
C ARG A 130 16.24 -4.81 -7.66
N PHE A 131 16.37 -5.85 -6.84
CA PHE A 131 15.23 -6.49 -6.19
C PHE A 131 14.48 -5.50 -5.31
N GLU A 132 15.19 -4.73 -4.47
CA GLU A 132 14.60 -3.69 -3.64
C GLU A 132 13.91 -2.60 -4.48
N ALA A 133 14.51 -2.18 -5.60
CA ALA A 133 13.89 -1.26 -6.54
C ALA A 133 12.62 -1.83 -7.19
N ALA A 134 12.60 -3.11 -7.55
CA ALA A 134 11.40 -3.78 -8.05
C ALA A 134 10.29 -3.79 -6.96
N THR A 135 10.62 -4.09 -5.71
CA THR A 135 9.65 -4.03 -4.60
C THR A 135 9.11 -2.62 -4.36
N TRP A 136 9.91 -1.59 -4.60
CA TRP A 136 9.46 -0.19 -4.54
C TRP A 136 8.45 0.10 -5.65
N TYR A 137 8.77 -0.24 -6.90
CA TYR A 137 7.84 -0.02 -8.03
C TYR A 137 6.53 -0.77 -7.84
N GLU A 138 6.54 -2.01 -7.33
CA GLU A 138 5.32 -2.74 -7.02
C GLU A 138 4.45 -1.98 -6.01
N ASN A 139 5.04 -1.46 -4.94
CA ASN A 139 4.29 -0.71 -3.91
C ASN A 139 3.80 0.65 -4.42
N ASP A 140 4.61 1.34 -5.21
CA ASP A 140 4.24 2.62 -5.82
C ASP A 140 3.07 2.46 -6.81
N GLU A 141 3.09 1.42 -7.66
CA GLU A 141 1.96 1.10 -8.55
C GLU A 141 0.69 0.78 -7.76
N ARG A 142 0.81 0.03 -6.66
CA ARG A 142 -0.32 -0.30 -5.77
C ARG A 142 -0.87 0.94 -5.07
N PHE A 143 0.01 1.83 -4.58
CA PHE A 143 -0.36 3.12 -4.02
C PHE A 143 -1.12 3.97 -5.03
N LYS A 144 -0.57 4.15 -6.24
CA LYS A 144 -1.18 4.93 -7.32
C LYS A 144 -2.53 4.36 -7.73
N THR A 145 -2.64 3.04 -7.81
CA THR A 145 -3.88 2.33 -8.12
C THR A 145 -4.95 2.61 -7.07
N GLU A 146 -4.62 2.45 -5.78
CA GLU A 146 -5.57 2.68 -4.70
C GLU A 146 -5.98 4.14 -4.56
N LEU A 147 -5.03 5.08 -4.61
CA LEU A 147 -5.32 6.52 -4.57
C LEU A 147 -6.24 6.92 -5.73
N ARG A 148 -5.96 6.42 -6.94
CA ARG A 148 -6.79 6.67 -8.12
C ARG A 148 -8.21 6.09 -7.95
N ALA A 149 -8.34 4.91 -7.36
CA ALA A 149 -9.64 4.31 -7.08
C ALA A 149 -10.44 5.18 -6.11
N TYR A 150 -9.85 5.62 -5.00
CA TYR A 150 -10.51 6.52 -4.04
C TYR A 150 -10.96 7.83 -4.67
N LYS A 151 -10.13 8.43 -5.55
CA LYS A 151 -10.49 9.66 -6.28
C LYS A 151 -11.68 9.45 -7.22
N GLN A 152 -11.70 8.32 -7.93
CA GLN A 152 -12.78 8.00 -8.88
C GLN A 152 -14.08 7.58 -8.18
N LEU A 153 -13.98 7.03 -6.96
CA LEU A 153 -15.12 6.62 -6.13
C LEU A 153 -15.50 7.67 -5.07
N GLU A 154 -15.15 8.95 -5.27
CA GLU A 154 -15.42 10.04 -4.31
C GLU A 154 -16.88 10.04 -3.82
N SER A 155 -17.84 9.85 -4.73
CA SER A 155 -19.28 9.83 -4.43
C SER A 155 -19.73 8.65 -3.56
N LEU A 156 -18.91 7.60 -3.42
CA LEU A 156 -19.21 6.39 -2.64
C LEU A 156 -18.56 6.38 -1.25
N GLN A 157 -17.68 7.35 -0.98
CA GLN A 157 -16.93 7.43 0.26
C GLN A 157 -17.84 7.67 1.49
N GLY A 158 -17.60 6.90 2.55
CA GLY A 158 -18.36 6.92 3.81
C GLY A 158 -19.67 6.13 3.79
N SER A 159 -20.06 5.55 2.65
CA SER A 159 -21.28 4.76 2.51
C SER A 159 -21.02 3.33 2.01
N ILE A 160 -20.25 3.19 0.93
CA ILE A 160 -19.87 1.91 0.32
C ILE A 160 -18.39 1.61 0.53
N ILE A 161 -17.56 2.65 0.53
CA ILE A 161 -16.12 2.54 0.77
C ILE A 161 -15.73 3.51 1.89
N PRO A 162 -14.60 3.30 2.59
CA PRO A 162 -14.10 4.25 3.59
C PRO A 162 -13.90 5.65 2.99
N ARG A 163 -13.97 6.69 3.83
CA ARG A 163 -13.48 8.01 3.40
C ARG A 163 -11.96 8.01 3.30
N LEU A 164 -11.44 8.61 2.24
CA LEU A 164 -10.04 9.02 2.14
C LEU A 164 -9.89 10.36 2.85
N PHE A 165 -9.03 10.46 3.85
CA PHE A 165 -8.76 11.70 4.57
C PHE A 165 -7.55 12.45 4.01
N ALA A 166 -6.47 11.73 3.69
CA ALA A 166 -5.25 12.31 3.16
C ALA A 166 -4.38 11.32 2.40
N HIS A 167 -3.63 11.84 1.43
CA HIS A 167 -2.39 11.22 0.95
C HIS A 167 -1.23 11.80 1.79
N VAL A 168 -0.46 10.92 2.40
CA VAL A 168 0.71 11.27 3.21
C VAL A 168 1.99 10.73 2.61
N ARG A 169 3.10 11.37 2.97
CA ARG A 169 4.44 10.93 2.62
C ARG A 169 5.35 10.96 3.84
N ILE A 170 6.13 9.90 3.99
CA ILE A 170 7.12 9.76 5.05
C ILE A 170 8.51 9.76 4.38
N PRO A 171 9.29 10.84 4.51
CA PRO A 171 10.64 10.88 3.97
C PRO A 171 11.57 9.96 4.76
N HIS A 172 12.50 9.31 4.06
CA HIS A 172 13.59 8.59 4.70
C HIS A 172 14.48 9.55 5.51
N ALA A 173 15.02 9.08 6.63
CA ALA A 173 15.80 9.90 7.56
C ALA A 173 17.08 10.51 6.96
N SER A 174 17.57 9.96 5.85
CA SER A 174 18.75 10.44 5.13
C SER A 174 18.46 11.55 4.11
N ILE A 175 17.19 11.91 3.90
CA ILE A 175 16.83 13.05 3.07
C ILE A 175 17.13 14.33 3.85
N ASP A 176 18.00 15.17 3.32
CA ASP A 176 18.25 16.51 3.84
C ASP A 176 17.23 17.49 3.24
N PRO A 177 16.30 18.05 4.04
CA PRO A 177 15.31 19.01 3.55
C PRO A 177 15.94 20.31 3.02
N SER A 178 17.20 20.58 3.36
CA SER A 178 17.96 21.78 2.94
C SER A 178 18.77 21.56 1.67
N ALA A 179 18.77 20.34 1.11
CA ALA A 179 19.58 20.02 -0.06
C ALA A 179 19.13 20.82 -1.32
N PRO A 180 20.04 21.10 -2.26
CA PRO A 180 19.70 21.68 -3.57
C PRO A 180 18.71 20.80 -4.34
N ASP A 181 17.89 21.39 -5.22
CA ASP A 181 16.83 20.65 -5.92
C ASP A 181 17.36 19.50 -6.80
N ASP A 182 18.58 19.63 -7.33
CA ASP A 182 19.27 18.57 -8.08
C ASP A 182 19.51 17.31 -7.24
N ALA A 183 19.74 17.49 -5.92
CA ALA A 183 19.91 16.40 -4.97
C ALA A 183 18.56 15.78 -4.53
N LYS A 184 17.46 16.54 -4.64
CA LYS A 184 16.09 16.09 -4.34
C LYS A 184 15.44 15.28 -5.46
N LYS A 185 16.09 15.20 -6.63
CA LYS A 185 15.62 14.41 -7.78
C LYS A 185 15.26 12.97 -7.42
N TRP A 186 15.90 12.41 -6.39
CA TRP A 186 15.72 11.03 -5.97
C TRP A 186 14.85 10.86 -4.72
N ASP A 187 14.35 11.95 -4.14
CA ASP A 187 13.61 11.93 -2.88
C ASP A 187 12.33 11.10 -2.99
N GLU A 188 11.67 11.07 -4.15
CA GLU A 188 10.45 10.26 -4.37
C GLU A 188 10.69 8.77 -4.08
N PHE A 189 11.84 8.25 -4.50
CA PHE A 189 12.23 6.86 -4.29
C PHE A 189 12.66 6.60 -2.84
N LEU A 190 13.07 7.65 -2.13
CA LEU A 190 13.45 7.59 -0.73
C LEU A 190 12.27 7.92 0.20
N CYS A 191 11.05 7.90 -0.32
CA CYS A 191 9.85 8.15 0.47
C CYS A 191 8.92 6.94 0.52
N VAL A 192 8.17 6.84 1.62
CA VAL A 192 7.04 5.91 1.75
C VAL A 192 5.76 6.71 1.58
N HIS A 193 4.95 6.33 0.60
CA HIS A 193 3.62 6.87 0.42
C HIS A 193 2.62 6.15 1.30
N GLY A 194 1.59 6.89 1.73
CA GLY A 194 0.52 6.33 2.52
C GLY A 194 -0.82 7.01 2.28
N LEU A 195 -1.88 6.31 2.66
CA LEU A 195 -3.25 6.79 2.65
C LEU A 195 -3.78 6.77 4.08
N LEU A 196 -4.35 7.89 4.51
CA LEU A 196 -5.09 7.99 5.76
C LEU A 196 -6.58 7.83 5.44
N LEU A 197 -7.20 6.79 6.00
CA LEU A 197 -8.55 6.35 5.69
C LEU A 197 -9.46 6.37 6.93
N GLU A 198 -10.78 6.38 6.72
CA GLU A 198 -11.77 6.17 7.78
C GLU A 198 -11.58 4.80 8.42
N TYR A 199 -11.52 4.77 9.74
CA TYR A 199 -11.57 3.52 10.50
C TYR A 199 -13.01 3.02 10.57
N ILE A 200 -13.23 1.78 10.14
CA ILE A 200 -14.53 1.11 10.22
C ILE A 200 -14.47 0.09 11.35
N ALA A 201 -15.25 0.33 12.40
CA ALA A 201 -15.45 -0.64 13.46
C ALA A 201 -16.43 -1.72 13.01
N GLY A 202 -16.00 -2.97 13.11
CA GLY A 202 -16.86 -4.14 12.92
C GLY A 202 -16.09 -5.36 12.44
N PRO A 203 -16.75 -6.54 12.43
CA PRO A 203 -16.16 -7.75 11.93
C PRO A 203 -15.91 -7.68 10.41
N LYS A 204 -14.85 -8.37 9.98
CA LYS A 204 -14.70 -8.74 8.57
C LYS A 204 -15.80 -9.73 8.19
N LEU A 205 -16.29 -9.64 6.96
CA LEU A 205 -17.36 -10.51 6.47
C LEU A 205 -16.98 -12.00 6.53
N ASN A 206 -15.71 -12.34 6.28
CA ASN A 206 -15.21 -13.71 6.37
C ASN A 206 -15.11 -14.28 7.81
N ASN A 207 -15.09 -13.39 8.80
CA ASN A 207 -15.03 -13.71 10.23
C ASN A 207 -16.35 -13.33 10.92
N TRP A 208 -17.42 -13.17 10.14
CA TRP A 208 -18.70 -12.73 10.66
C TRP A 208 -19.26 -13.79 11.62
N PRO A 209 -19.70 -13.40 12.83
CA PRO A 209 -20.23 -14.36 13.80
C PRO A 209 -21.51 -15.02 13.28
N THR A 210 -21.37 -16.27 12.85
CA THR A 210 -22.46 -17.08 12.28
C THR A 210 -23.43 -17.58 13.35
N SER A 211 -23.00 -17.73 14.59
CA SER A 211 -23.79 -18.31 15.68
C SER A 211 -24.96 -17.45 16.19
N TYR A 212 -25.00 -16.15 15.85
CA TYR A 212 -26.03 -15.20 16.33
C TYR A 212 -26.77 -14.47 15.20
N THR A 213 -26.51 -14.81 13.94
CA THR A 213 -27.06 -14.10 12.78
C THR A 213 -28.08 -14.97 12.05
N SER A 214 -29.31 -14.47 11.86
CA SER A 214 -30.32 -15.20 11.07
C SER A 214 -29.90 -15.31 9.60
N ALA A 215 -30.38 -16.35 8.91
CA ALA A 215 -30.14 -16.53 7.48
C ALA A 215 -30.60 -15.31 6.66
N GLU A 216 -31.71 -14.68 7.05
CA GLU A 216 -32.25 -13.47 6.42
C GLU A 216 -31.30 -12.26 6.55
N ALA A 217 -30.69 -12.07 7.73
CA ALA A 217 -29.73 -11.00 7.95
C ALA A 217 -28.45 -11.23 7.13
N LEU A 218 -27.97 -12.47 7.02
CA LEU A 218 -26.83 -12.83 6.17
C LEU A 218 -27.14 -12.58 4.68
N ASN A 219 -28.34 -12.94 4.23
CA ASN A 219 -28.78 -12.69 2.86
C ASN A 219 -28.83 -11.18 2.56
N THR A 220 -29.35 -10.38 3.50
CA THR A 220 -29.42 -8.92 3.37
C THR A 220 -28.04 -8.29 3.26
N ILE A 221 -27.11 -8.66 4.14
CA ILE A 221 -25.72 -8.16 4.12
C ILE A 221 -25.04 -8.57 2.81
N SER A 222 -25.23 -9.82 2.37
CA SER A 222 -24.66 -10.32 1.11
C SER A 222 -25.19 -9.52 -0.08
N GLN A 223 -26.49 -9.27 -0.14
CA GLN A 223 -27.11 -8.47 -1.20
C GLN A 223 -26.60 -7.01 -1.20
N HIS A 224 -26.40 -6.42 -0.02
CA HIS A 224 -25.80 -5.10 0.09
C HIS A 224 -24.35 -5.07 -0.41
N ALA A 225 -23.56 -6.11 -0.13
CA ALA A 225 -22.18 -6.22 -0.62
C ALA A 225 -22.14 -6.37 -2.15
N VAL A 226 -23.04 -7.16 -2.74
CA VAL A 226 -23.20 -7.28 -4.20
C VAL A 226 -23.58 -5.93 -4.80
N SER A 227 -24.58 -5.25 -4.24
CA SER A 227 -25.04 -3.94 -4.73
C SER A 227 -23.95 -2.87 -4.63
N ALA A 228 -23.13 -2.92 -3.56
CA ALA A 228 -21.96 -2.07 -3.39
C ALA A 228 -20.92 -2.31 -4.50
N MET A 229 -20.67 -3.58 -4.82
CA MET A 229 -19.78 -3.97 -5.91
C MET A 229 -20.28 -3.53 -7.28
N ASP A 230 -21.58 -3.64 -7.54
CA ASP A 230 -22.18 -3.19 -8.80
C ASP A 230 -21.99 -1.68 -9.00
N ARG A 231 -22.19 -0.87 -7.94
CA ARG A 231 -21.95 0.57 -7.99
C ARG A 231 -20.48 0.94 -8.22
N ILE A 232 -19.54 0.15 -7.68
CA ILE A 232 -18.09 0.32 -7.97
C ILE A 232 -17.81 -0.03 -9.44
N ASN A 233 -18.40 -1.11 -9.94
CA ASN A 233 -18.27 -1.55 -11.34
C ASN A 233 -18.86 -0.52 -12.32
N GLU A 234 -20.00 0.10 -12.00
CA GLU A 234 -20.63 1.17 -12.78
C GLU A 234 -19.69 2.37 -12.95
N LEU A 235 -18.94 2.71 -11.91
CA LEU A 235 -17.92 3.75 -11.95
C LEU A 235 -16.63 3.31 -12.65
N GLY A 236 -16.57 2.10 -13.20
CA GLY A 236 -15.49 1.65 -14.08
C GLY A 236 -14.28 1.06 -13.36
N ILE A 237 -14.45 0.60 -12.13
CA ILE A 237 -13.42 -0.09 -11.35
C ILE A 237 -13.84 -1.55 -11.15
N LEU A 238 -12.92 -2.45 -11.44
CA LEU A 238 -13.08 -3.89 -11.31
C LEU A 238 -12.10 -4.38 -10.24
N LEU A 239 -12.50 -5.37 -9.48
CA LEU A 239 -11.72 -5.94 -8.39
C LEU A 239 -11.77 -7.46 -8.54
N GLU A 240 -10.62 -8.14 -8.47
CA GLU A 240 -10.53 -9.56 -8.81
C GLU A 240 -10.90 -10.53 -7.66
N LYS A 241 -10.80 -10.11 -6.38
CA LYS A 241 -11.05 -10.96 -5.19
C LYS A 241 -11.58 -10.12 -4.02
N HIS A 242 -12.56 -10.63 -3.27
CA HIS A 242 -13.44 -9.75 -2.47
C HIS A 242 -13.77 -10.14 -1.03
N SER A 243 -13.78 -11.43 -0.68
CA SER A 243 -14.40 -11.83 0.59
C SER A 243 -13.65 -11.38 1.85
N ASN A 244 -12.35 -11.08 1.74
CA ASN A 244 -11.50 -10.70 2.88
C ASN A 244 -11.41 -9.18 3.12
N ASP A 245 -11.87 -8.38 2.15
CA ASP A 245 -11.74 -6.93 2.14
C ASP A 245 -13.10 -6.24 2.32
N VAL A 246 -14.03 -6.91 3.01
CA VAL A 246 -15.31 -6.33 3.40
C VAL A 246 -15.39 -6.28 4.92
N ILE A 247 -15.60 -5.08 5.47
CA ILE A 247 -15.96 -4.90 6.88
C ILE A 247 -17.43 -4.49 6.93
N VAL A 248 -18.19 -5.13 7.80
CA VAL A 248 -19.57 -4.73 8.04
C VAL A 248 -19.58 -3.82 9.26
N LYS A 249 -20.02 -2.58 9.05
CA LYS A 249 -20.02 -1.54 10.06
C LYS A 249 -21.00 -1.87 11.19
N ASP A 250 -20.48 -1.89 12.41
CA ASP A 250 -21.27 -2.17 13.61
C ASP A 250 -22.46 -1.21 13.75
N GLY A 251 -23.57 -1.72 14.28
CA GLY A 251 -24.83 -0.98 14.47
C GLY A 251 -25.66 -0.78 13.20
N LEU A 252 -25.03 -0.56 12.04
CA LEU A 252 -25.72 -0.30 10.77
C LEU A 252 -25.87 -1.54 9.88
N ARG A 253 -25.05 -2.59 10.10
CA ARG A 253 -24.99 -3.81 9.26
C ARG A 253 -24.78 -3.49 7.77
N VAL A 254 -24.05 -2.41 7.48
CA VAL A 254 -23.70 -2.00 6.12
C VAL A 254 -22.31 -2.53 5.78
N PRO A 255 -22.15 -3.35 4.73
CA PRO A 255 -20.85 -3.77 4.25
C PRO A 255 -20.13 -2.61 3.55
N LEU A 256 -18.87 -2.40 3.90
CA LEU A 256 -17.98 -1.49 3.19
C LEU A 256 -16.85 -2.28 2.54
N ILE A 257 -16.61 -1.98 1.26
CA ILE A 257 -15.55 -2.56 0.45
C ILE A 257 -14.24 -1.80 0.69
N LEU A 258 -13.17 -2.55 0.96
CA LEU A 258 -11.85 -2.06 1.30
C LEU A 258 -10.82 -2.49 0.23
N ASP A 259 -9.60 -1.98 0.38
CA ASP A 259 -8.40 -2.37 -0.37
C ASP A 259 -8.53 -2.36 -1.91
N PHE A 260 -8.24 -1.20 -2.50
CA PHE A 260 -8.25 -1.03 -3.96
C PHE A 260 -6.85 -1.12 -4.59
N ALA A 261 -5.85 -1.62 -3.86
CA ALA A 261 -4.45 -1.66 -4.31
C ALA A 261 -4.22 -2.52 -5.56
N GLU A 262 -5.11 -3.48 -5.82
CA GLU A 262 -5.05 -4.40 -6.97
C GLU A 262 -6.25 -4.19 -7.92
N ALA A 263 -6.92 -3.04 -7.82
CA ALA A 263 -8.04 -2.71 -8.67
C ALA A 263 -7.62 -2.55 -10.14
N THR A 264 -8.47 -3.04 -11.04
CA THR A 264 -8.34 -2.84 -12.48
C THR A 264 -9.35 -1.81 -12.94
N PHE A 265 -8.94 -0.87 -13.77
CA PHE A 265 -9.85 0.13 -14.32
C PHE A 265 -10.30 -0.30 -15.72
N LYS A 266 -11.60 -0.21 -16.01
CA LYS A 266 -12.16 -0.59 -17.33
C LYS A 266 -11.44 0.10 -18.48
N LYS A 267 -11.06 1.37 -18.30
CA LYS A 267 -10.32 2.16 -19.31
C LYS A 267 -8.88 1.71 -19.58
N ASP A 268 -8.31 0.85 -18.72
CA ASP A 268 -6.96 0.33 -18.87
C ASP A 268 -6.95 -1.12 -19.37
N LEU A 269 -8.11 -1.74 -19.61
CA LEU A 269 -8.21 -3.15 -20.03
C LEU A 269 -7.43 -3.42 -21.31
N ASP A 270 -7.57 -2.58 -22.34
CA ASP A 270 -6.83 -2.74 -23.60
C ASP A 270 -5.31 -2.73 -23.37
N LYS A 271 -4.82 -1.82 -22.52
CA LYS A 271 -3.40 -1.74 -22.17
C LYS A 271 -2.93 -2.97 -21.40
N ILE A 272 -3.77 -3.49 -20.52
CA ILE A 272 -3.48 -4.70 -19.73
C ILE A 272 -3.43 -5.92 -20.65
N GLU A 273 -4.38 -6.04 -21.59
CA GLU A 273 -4.43 -7.14 -22.55
C GLU A 273 -3.22 -7.13 -23.50
N ILE A 274 -2.83 -5.95 -24.00
CA ILE A 274 -1.58 -5.76 -24.77
C ILE A 274 -0.37 -6.21 -23.94
N LYS A 275 -0.23 -5.75 -22.69
CA LYS A 275 0.88 -6.16 -21.80
C LYS A 275 0.89 -7.67 -21.55
N LYS A 276 -0.27 -8.31 -21.37
CA LYS A 276 -0.39 -9.76 -21.17
C LYS A 276 0.09 -10.51 -22.42
N LEU A 277 -0.27 -10.05 -23.61
CA LEU A 277 0.16 -10.64 -24.88
C LEU A 277 1.67 -10.52 -25.08
N ASP A 278 2.26 -9.36 -24.78
CA ASP A 278 3.72 -9.15 -24.87
C ASP A 278 4.49 -10.02 -23.87
N THR A 279 4.00 -10.12 -22.63
CA THR A 279 4.61 -10.98 -21.59
C THR A 279 4.52 -12.46 -21.94
N SER A 280 3.41 -12.89 -22.55
CA SER A 280 3.22 -14.29 -22.96
C SER A 280 4.14 -14.67 -24.12
N LYS A 281 4.43 -13.74 -25.04
CA LYS A 281 5.40 -13.94 -26.13
C LYS A 281 6.84 -14.03 -25.62
N LEU A 282 7.18 -13.25 -24.58
CA LEU A 282 8.49 -13.32 -23.91
C LEU A 282 8.65 -14.63 -23.13
N LEU A 283 7.61 -15.09 -22.42
CA LEU A 283 7.64 -16.38 -21.71
C LEU A 283 7.63 -17.59 -22.64
N ALA A 284 7.02 -17.49 -23.82
CA ALA A 284 7.07 -18.55 -24.83
C ALA A 284 8.46 -18.71 -25.48
N THR A 285 9.35 -17.73 -25.31
CA THR A 285 10.73 -17.77 -25.82
C THR A 285 11.78 -18.11 -24.76
N GLU A 286 11.42 -18.08 -23.46
CA GLU A 286 12.32 -18.44 -22.35
C GLU A 286 11.70 -19.54 -21.48
N VAL A 287 12.18 -20.77 -21.64
CA VAL A 287 11.94 -21.88 -20.69
C VAL A 287 12.57 -21.49 -19.35
N LEU A 288 11.73 -21.03 -18.42
CA LEU A 288 12.11 -20.46 -17.13
C LEU A 288 12.04 -21.52 -16.02
N VAL A 289 13.20 -22.10 -15.66
CA VAL A 289 13.42 -22.65 -14.31
C VAL A 289 14.83 -22.30 -13.84
N HIS A 290 14.98 -21.10 -13.26
CA HIS A 290 15.97 -20.88 -12.21
C HIS A 290 15.25 -20.21 -11.04
N ARG A 291 14.92 -21.03 -10.03
CA ARG A 291 14.56 -20.52 -8.70
C ARG A 291 15.78 -19.78 -8.15
N MET A 292 15.61 -18.50 -7.88
CA MET A 292 16.64 -17.70 -7.23
C MET A 292 16.74 -18.12 -5.76
N ASP A 293 17.76 -18.91 -5.42
CA ASP A 293 18.28 -19.01 -4.05
C ASP A 293 19.04 -17.71 -3.72
N ILE A 294 18.30 -16.60 -3.54
CA ILE A 294 18.87 -15.46 -2.82
C ILE A 294 18.90 -15.89 -1.36
N ALA A 295 20.08 -16.25 -0.86
CA ALA A 295 20.31 -16.52 0.54
C ALA A 295 19.86 -15.30 1.36
N TYR A 296 18.72 -15.47 2.02
CA TYR A 296 18.10 -14.55 2.96
C TYR A 296 18.48 -14.97 4.37
#